data_AF-A0A7R9V053-F1
#
_entry.id   AF-A0A7R9V053-F1
#
_cell.length_a   1.000
_cell.length_b   1.000
_cell.length_c   1.000
_cell.angle_alpha   90.00
_cell.angle_beta   90.00
_cell.angle_gamma   90.00
#
_symmetry.space_group_name_H-M   'P 1'
#
loop_
_entity.id
_entity.type
_entity.pdbx_description
1 polymer ?
#
loop_
_entity_poly.entity_id
_entity_poly.type
_entity_poly.pdbx_seq_one_letter_code
_entity_poly.pdbx_strand_id
1 'polypeptide(L)'
;YQSVLVHELGHAVLNLGLDRQWHQALCTAFEAARQQLLYPPGCYQMTNEQEYWAVGTEAWFESTIRTDVNGGLNSREKLKQHDPQLALLLSKAYGDGAWRYVHDCPAPLRMRTPDDGPAEHRLRRKRDKAAAILADSFSDERSLKRRSNNGNRTSP
;
A
#
# COMPACT_ATOMS: atom_id res chain seq x y z
N TYR A 1 -1.04 0.57 -9.62
CA TYR A 1 -1.85 1.27 -8.60
C TYR A 1 -2.94 0.33 -8.12
N GLN A 2 -3.26 0.36 -6.82
CA GLN A 2 -4.33 -0.41 -6.17
C GLN A 2 -4.86 0.40 -4.98
N SER A 3 -6.18 0.44 -4.77
CA SER A 3 -6.80 1.07 -3.60
C SER A 3 -6.91 0.07 -2.45
N VAL A 4 -5.93 0.10 -1.54
CA VAL A 4 -5.94 -0.71 -0.31
C VAL A 4 -7.22 -0.48 0.51
N LEU A 5 -7.76 0.74 0.50
CA LEU A 5 -9.01 1.04 1.19
C LEU A 5 -10.18 0.20 0.66
N VAL A 6 -10.30 0.03 -0.67
CA VAL A 6 -11.37 -0.77 -1.26
C VAL A 6 -11.17 -2.26 -0.96
N HIS A 7 -9.91 -2.72 -0.92
CA HIS A 7 -9.58 -4.07 -0.50
C HIS A 7 -10.05 -4.35 0.94
N GLU A 8 -9.67 -3.50 1.88
CA GLU A 8 -10.05 -3.64 3.30
C GLU A 8 -11.55 -3.44 3.53
N LEU A 9 -12.20 -2.58 2.73
CA LEU A 9 -13.66 -2.48 2.70
C LEU A 9 -14.28 -3.83 2.31
N GLY A 10 -13.72 -4.52 1.32
CA GLY A 10 -14.14 -5.87 0.92
C GLY A 10 -14.10 -6.85 2.09
N HIS A 11 -12.99 -6.86 2.86
CA HIS A 11 -12.90 -7.66 4.07
C HIS A 11 -13.94 -7.27 5.12
N ALA A 12 -14.15 -5.97 5.35
CA ALA A 12 -15.13 -5.50 6.34
C ALA A 12 -16.57 -5.93 5.96
N VAL A 13 -16.94 -5.82 4.69
CA VAL A 13 -18.25 -6.26 4.18
C VAL A 13 -18.41 -7.76 4.37
N LEU A 14 -17.39 -8.54 4.01
CA LEU A 14 -17.41 -9.99 4.19
C LEU A 14 -17.56 -10.37 5.67
N ASN A 15 -16.74 -9.81 6.54
CA ASN A 15 -16.61 -10.26 7.93
C ASN A 15 -17.70 -9.71 8.86
N LEU A 16 -18.30 -8.55 8.53
CA LEU A 16 -19.27 -7.88 9.40
C LEU A 16 -20.68 -7.82 8.79
N GLY A 17 -20.78 -7.84 7.46
CA GLY A 17 -22.03 -7.60 6.74
C GLY A 17 -22.72 -8.85 6.21
N LEU A 18 -21.98 -9.95 6.00
CA LEU A 18 -22.51 -11.16 5.37
C LEU A 18 -22.73 -12.28 6.39
N ASP A 19 -23.78 -13.08 6.16
CA ASP A 19 -24.13 -14.19 7.05
C ASP A 19 -23.39 -15.49 6.71
N ARG A 20 -23.65 -16.54 7.50
CA ARG A 20 -23.01 -17.85 7.32
C ARG A 20 -23.29 -18.49 5.95
N GLN A 21 -24.49 -18.31 5.39
CA GLN A 21 -24.83 -18.91 4.09
C GLN A 21 -24.05 -18.23 2.97
N TRP A 22 -23.87 -16.92 3.09
CA TRP A 22 -23.00 -16.14 2.22
C TRP A 22 -21.56 -16.61 2.24
N HIS A 23 -20.98 -16.80 3.43
CA HIS A 23 -19.63 -17.35 3.56
C HIS A 23 -19.50 -18.73 2.90
N GLN A 24 -20.50 -19.61 3.07
CA GLN A 24 -20.48 -20.93 2.43
C GLN A 24 -20.52 -20.85 0.89
N ALA A 25 -21.34 -19.95 0.35
CA ALA A 25 -21.40 -19.71 -1.09
C ALA A 25 -20.07 -19.18 -1.64
N LEU A 26 -19.42 -18.28 -0.90
CA LEU A 26 -18.10 -17.77 -1.25
C LEU A 26 -17.03 -18.88 -1.23
N CYS A 27 -16.98 -19.70 -0.18
CA CYS A 27 -16.06 -20.84 -0.11
C CYS A 27 -16.27 -21.80 -1.28
N THR A 28 -17.52 -22.05 -1.67
CA THR A 28 -17.85 -22.91 -2.81
C THR A 28 -17.36 -22.31 -4.13
N ALA A 29 -17.58 -21.02 -4.35
CA ALA A 29 -17.09 -20.31 -5.54
C ALA A 29 -15.55 -20.31 -5.60
N PHE A 30 -14.90 -20.05 -4.46
CA PHE A 30 -13.44 -20.09 -4.34
C PHE A 30 -12.86 -21.47 -4.69
N GLU A 31 -13.41 -22.54 -4.12
CA GLU A 31 -12.96 -23.90 -4.43
C GLU A 31 -13.21 -24.29 -5.89
N ALA A 32 -14.36 -23.88 -6.46
CA ALA A 32 -14.62 -24.08 -7.89
C ALA A 32 -13.59 -23.36 -8.77
N ALA A 33 -13.25 -22.11 -8.44
CA ALA A 33 -12.23 -21.33 -9.15
C ALA A 33 -10.84 -21.97 -9.05
N ARG A 34 -10.48 -22.53 -7.88
CA ARG A 34 -9.23 -23.28 -7.69
C ARG A 34 -9.18 -24.54 -8.55
N GLN A 35 -10.25 -25.34 -8.53
CA GLN A 35 -10.31 -26.60 -9.27
C GLN A 35 -10.23 -26.39 -10.79
N GLN A 36 -10.82 -25.30 -11.27
CA GLN A 36 -10.80 -24.93 -12.69
C GLN A 36 -9.52 -24.20 -13.11
N LEU A 37 -8.62 -23.88 -12.16
CA LEU A 37 -7.43 -23.06 -12.40
C LEU A 37 -7.77 -21.75 -13.11
N LEU A 38 -8.86 -21.10 -12.71
CA LEU A 38 -9.36 -19.88 -13.36
C LEU A 38 -8.32 -18.75 -13.35
N TYR A 39 -7.45 -18.72 -12.35
CA TYR A 39 -6.46 -17.66 -12.18
C TYR A 39 -5.04 -18.20 -12.35
N PRO A 40 -4.07 -17.35 -12.76
CA PRO A 40 -2.68 -17.75 -12.86
C PRO A 40 -2.14 -18.37 -11.57
N PRO A 41 -1.32 -19.43 -11.65
CA PRO A 41 -0.71 -20.03 -10.48
C PRO A 41 0.07 -19.01 -9.64
N GLY A 42 -0.14 -19.05 -8.32
CA GLY A 42 0.56 -18.16 -7.37
C GLY A 42 0.03 -16.72 -7.32
N CYS A 43 -1.08 -16.40 -8.00
CA CYS A 43 -1.69 -15.08 -7.85
C CYS A 43 -2.25 -14.87 -6.44
N TYR A 44 -2.13 -13.64 -5.94
CA TYR A 44 -2.49 -13.29 -4.57
C TYR A 44 -3.99 -13.51 -4.29
N GLN A 45 -4.86 -13.23 -5.26
CA GLN A 45 -6.31 -13.44 -5.17
C GLN A 45 -6.69 -14.89 -4.83
N MET A 46 -5.85 -15.88 -5.15
CA MET A 46 -6.12 -17.29 -4.87
C MET A 46 -5.46 -17.82 -3.59
N THR A 47 -4.98 -16.94 -2.71
CA THR A 47 -4.36 -17.33 -1.43
C THR A 47 -5.38 -17.96 -0.47
N ASN A 48 -6.55 -17.34 -0.34
CA ASN A 48 -7.68 -17.82 0.45
C ASN A 48 -8.99 -17.16 -0.03
N GLU A 49 -10.12 -17.58 0.51
CA GLU A 49 -11.45 -17.10 0.13
C GLU A 49 -11.69 -15.62 0.46
N GLN A 50 -11.02 -15.08 1.48
CA GLN A 50 -11.15 -13.66 1.87
C GLN A 50 -10.42 -12.76 0.87
N GLU A 51 -9.22 -13.15 0.45
CA GLU A 51 -8.45 -12.46 -0.60
C GLU A 51 -9.15 -12.57 -1.96
N TYR A 52 -9.73 -13.73 -2.24
CA TYR A 52 -10.55 -13.94 -3.43
C TYR A 52 -11.70 -12.93 -3.52
N TRP A 53 -12.38 -12.69 -2.40
CA TRP A 53 -13.43 -11.68 -2.28
C TRP A 53 -12.90 -10.24 -2.33
N ALA A 54 -11.85 -9.93 -1.57
CA ALA A 54 -11.33 -8.57 -1.44
C ALA A 54 -10.74 -8.06 -2.76
N VAL A 55 -9.92 -8.87 -3.43
CA VAL A 55 -9.38 -8.52 -4.75
C VAL A 55 -10.47 -8.51 -5.83
N GLY A 56 -11.47 -9.39 -5.73
CA GLY A 56 -12.68 -9.32 -6.55
C GLY A 56 -13.47 -8.02 -6.35
N THR A 57 -13.54 -7.51 -5.13
CA THR A 57 -14.17 -6.22 -4.79
C THR A 57 -13.44 -5.06 -5.45
N GLU A 58 -12.10 -5.11 -5.50
CA GLU A 58 -11.31 -4.11 -6.23
C GLU A 58 -11.61 -4.09 -7.73
N ALA A 59 -11.77 -5.28 -8.34
CA ALA A 59 -12.18 -5.39 -9.73
C ALA A 59 -13.62 -4.89 -9.95
N TRP A 60 -14.54 -5.19 -9.02
CA TRP A 60 -15.95 -4.78 -9.10
C TRP A 60 -16.14 -3.27 -9.13
N PHE A 61 -15.26 -2.54 -8.44
CA PHE A 61 -15.25 -1.09 -8.38
C PHE A 61 -14.17 -0.43 -9.25
N GLU A 62 -13.42 -1.21 -10.04
CA GLU A 62 -12.32 -0.70 -10.90
C GLU A 62 -11.26 0.09 -10.12
N SER A 63 -10.97 -0.32 -8.89
CA SER A 63 -10.06 0.38 -7.97
C SER A 63 -8.61 -0.10 -8.04
N THR A 64 -8.23 -0.83 -9.10
CA THR A 64 -6.89 -1.36 -9.31
C THR A 64 -6.53 -1.36 -10.78
N ILE A 65 -5.24 -1.19 -11.09
CA ILE A 65 -4.67 -1.44 -12.43
C ILE A 65 -3.63 -2.57 -12.40
N ARG A 66 -3.44 -3.19 -11.23
CA ARG A 66 -2.48 -4.28 -11.08
C ARG A 66 -2.93 -5.48 -11.88
N THR A 67 -1.95 -6.21 -12.41
CA THR A 67 -2.17 -7.44 -13.19
C THR A 67 -1.55 -8.66 -12.53
N ASP A 68 -0.58 -8.44 -11.64
CA ASP A 68 0.18 -9.48 -10.94
C ASP A 68 -0.62 -10.17 -9.82
N VAL A 69 -1.64 -9.50 -9.26
CA VAL A 69 -2.41 -10.00 -8.10
C VAL A 69 -3.66 -10.80 -8.49
N ASN A 70 -4.22 -10.54 -9.67
CA ASN A 70 -5.54 -11.03 -10.09
C ASN A 70 -5.59 -11.47 -11.57
N GLY A 71 -4.43 -11.64 -12.22
CA GLY A 71 -4.36 -11.97 -13.63
C GLY A 71 -4.84 -10.86 -14.58
N GLY A 72 -4.93 -9.61 -14.12
CA GLY A 72 -5.37 -8.46 -14.92
C GLY A 72 -6.88 -8.26 -14.96
N LEU A 73 -7.62 -8.90 -14.06
CA LEU A 73 -9.05 -8.65 -13.83
C LEU A 73 -9.25 -7.34 -13.08
N ASN A 74 -9.11 -6.24 -13.80
CA ASN A 74 -9.17 -4.89 -13.25
C ASN A 74 -10.48 -4.15 -13.53
N SER A 75 -11.48 -4.83 -14.09
CA SER A 75 -12.81 -4.25 -14.29
C SER A 75 -13.94 -5.22 -14.00
N ARG A 76 -15.11 -4.65 -13.71
CA ARG A 76 -16.33 -5.42 -13.43
C ARG A 76 -16.71 -6.30 -14.61
N GLU A 77 -16.61 -5.77 -15.82
CA GLU A 77 -16.97 -6.46 -17.05
C GLU A 77 -16.05 -7.66 -17.29
N LYS A 78 -14.73 -7.48 -17.08
CA LYS A 78 -13.77 -8.60 -17.14
C LYS A 78 -14.08 -9.65 -16.08
N LEU A 79 -14.38 -9.23 -14.85
CA LEU A 79 -14.72 -10.15 -13.78
C LEU A 79 -15.98 -10.95 -14.11
N LYS A 80 -17.04 -10.31 -14.62
CA LYS A 80 -18.28 -10.99 -15.04
C LYS A 80 -18.04 -12.05 -16.11
N GLN A 81 -17.14 -11.77 -17.05
CA GLN A 81 -16.80 -12.70 -18.13
C GLN A 81 -15.93 -13.86 -17.65
N HIS A 82 -14.97 -13.58 -16.76
CA HIS A 82 -13.95 -14.53 -16.33
C HIS A 82 -14.39 -15.41 -15.16
N ASP A 83 -15.03 -14.81 -14.16
CA ASP A 83 -15.49 -15.46 -12.94
C ASP A 83 -16.93 -15.04 -12.61
N PRO A 84 -17.92 -15.57 -13.36
CA PRO A 84 -19.33 -15.21 -13.18
C PRO A 84 -19.88 -15.61 -11.81
N GLN A 85 -19.29 -16.58 -11.12
CA GLN A 85 -19.72 -16.99 -9.78
C GLN A 85 -19.36 -15.93 -8.75
N LEU A 86 -18.10 -15.46 -8.75
CA LEU A 86 -17.70 -14.35 -7.89
C LEU A 86 -18.46 -13.07 -8.22
N ALA A 87 -18.63 -12.77 -9.51
CA ALA A 87 -19.39 -11.61 -9.96
C ALA A 87 -20.84 -11.63 -9.46
N LEU A 88 -21.50 -12.80 -9.42
CA LEU A 88 -22.85 -12.94 -8.89
C LEU A 88 -22.91 -12.60 -7.38
N LEU A 89 -21.93 -13.07 -6.61
CA LEU A 89 -21.86 -12.78 -5.17
C LEU A 89 -21.61 -11.29 -4.91
N LEU A 90 -20.69 -10.68 -5.64
CA LEU A 90 -20.39 -9.24 -5.55
C LEU A 90 -21.59 -8.38 -5.98
N SER A 91 -22.28 -8.76 -7.06
CA SER A 91 -23.49 -8.07 -7.54
C SER A 91 -24.61 -8.08 -6.50
N LYS A 92 -24.79 -9.19 -5.79
CA LYS A 92 -25.79 -9.28 -4.72
C LYS A 92 -25.40 -8.46 -3.48
N ALA A 93 -24.11 -8.37 -3.15
CA ALA A 93 -23.64 -7.58 -2.00
C ALA A 93 -23.64 -6.07 -2.26
N TYR A 94 -23.20 -5.65 -3.46
CA TYR A 94 -22.98 -4.24 -3.79
C TYR A 94 -24.00 -3.66 -4.78
N GLY A 95 -24.80 -4.50 -5.41
CA GLY A 95 -25.59 -4.13 -6.58
C GLY A 95 -24.74 -4.04 -7.85
N ASP A 96 -25.42 -3.85 -8.99
CA ASP A 96 -24.80 -3.64 -10.30
C ASP A 96 -24.89 -2.19 -10.79
N GLY A 97 -24.87 -1.24 -9.86
CA GLY A 97 -24.96 0.19 -10.17
C GLY A 97 -23.74 0.72 -10.95
N ALA A 98 -23.89 1.89 -11.57
CA ALA A 98 -22.82 2.48 -12.40
C ALA A 98 -21.61 3.02 -11.62
N TRP A 99 -21.67 3.08 -10.28
CA TRP A 99 -20.58 3.64 -9.48
C TRP A 99 -19.29 2.83 -9.66
N ARG A 100 -18.17 3.56 -9.75
CA ARG A 100 -16.80 3.07 -9.82
C ARG A 100 -15.92 3.93 -8.92
N TYR A 101 -14.84 3.36 -8.43
CA TYR A 101 -13.86 4.07 -7.64
C TYR A 101 -13.19 5.13 -8.52
N VAL A 102 -13.27 6.39 -8.10
CA VAL A 102 -12.58 7.50 -8.77
C VAL A 102 -11.30 7.80 -7.99
N HIS A 103 -10.16 7.85 -8.68
CA HIS A 103 -8.92 8.41 -8.11
C HIS A 103 -9.01 9.93 -8.03
N ASP A 104 -9.78 10.44 -7.08
CA ASP A 104 -9.92 11.87 -6.83
C ASP A 104 -8.98 12.38 -5.74
N CYS A 105 -7.96 11.60 -5.34
CA CYS A 105 -6.96 12.06 -4.37
C CYS A 105 -6.25 13.31 -4.96
N PRO A 106 -6.56 14.54 -4.49
CA PRO A 106 -6.21 15.76 -5.22
C PRO A 106 -4.72 16.07 -5.17
N ALA A 107 -4.00 15.40 -4.26
CA ALA A 107 -2.58 15.50 -4.07
C ALA A 107 -2.05 14.12 -3.63
N PRO A 108 -0.81 13.76 -3.99
CA PRO A 108 -0.18 12.56 -3.45
C PRO A 108 -0.25 12.60 -1.91
N LEU A 109 -0.54 11.46 -1.28
CA LEU A 109 -0.43 11.31 0.17
C LEU A 109 0.99 11.68 0.61
N ARG A 110 1.19 12.92 1.05
CA ARG A 110 2.46 13.38 1.61
C ARG A 110 2.49 12.98 3.07
N MET A 111 3.37 12.04 3.40
CA MET A 111 3.67 11.72 4.79
C MET A 111 4.14 12.98 5.51
N ARG A 112 3.60 13.22 6.70
CA ARG A 112 3.97 14.37 7.54
C ARG A 112 5.47 14.29 7.81
N THR A 113 6.24 15.26 7.30
CA THR A 113 7.66 15.36 7.58
C THR A 113 7.86 16.07 8.91
N PRO A 114 9.03 15.94 9.56
CA PRO A 114 9.35 16.70 10.77
C PRO A 114 9.23 18.23 10.61
N ASP A 115 9.26 18.72 9.37
CA ASP A 115 9.07 20.14 9.03
C ASP A 115 7.60 20.58 9.05
N ASP A 116 6.64 19.66 9.07
CA ASP A 116 5.21 19.97 9.16
C ASP A 116 4.75 20.19 10.62
N GLY A 117 5.70 20.38 11.56
CA GLY A 117 5.45 20.80 12.94
C GLY A 117 5.28 22.33 13.09
N PRO A 118 4.91 22.83 14.29
CA PRO A 118 4.85 24.27 14.57
C PRO A 118 6.18 24.98 14.27
N ALA A 119 6.13 26.27 13.90
CA ALA A 119 7.30 27.04 13.48
C ALA A 119 8.47 26.99 14.50
N GLU A 120 8.14 26.94 15.79
CA GLU A 120 9.11 26.80 16.88
C GLU A 120 9.92 25.51 16.81
N HIS A 121 9.27 24.39 16.48
CA HIS A 121 9.92 23.08 16.35
C HIS A 121 10.85 23.02 15.12
N ARG A 122 10.44 23.67 14.01
CA ARG A 122 11.30 23.83 12.82
C ARG A 122 12.53 24.67 13.11
N LEU A 123 12.37 25.81 13.78
CA LEU A 123 13.45 26.73 14.11
C LEU A 123 14.46 26.07 15.04
N ARG A 124 13.99 25.31 16.06
CA ARG A 124 14.85 24.54 16.95
C ARG A 124 15.70 23.52 16.19
N ARG A 125 15.10 22.73 15.30
CA ARG A 125 15.85 21.77 14.48
C ARG A 125 16.87 22.42 13.55
N LYS A 126 16.53 23.55 12.92
CA LYS A 126 17.49 24.30 12.09
C LYS A 126 18.68 24.78 12.91
N ARG A 127 18.44 25.27 14.13
CA ARG A 127 19.49 25.69 15.07
C ARG A 127 20.36 24.51 15.50
N ASP A 128 19.76 23.39 15.88
CA ASP A 128 20.49 22.19 16.32
C ASP A 128 21.36 21.63 15.18
N LYS A 129 20.85 21.62 13.94
CA LYS A 129 21.60 21.19 12.75
C LYS A 129 22.76 22.14 12.42
N ALA A 130 22.55 23.45 12.52
CA ALA A 130 23.61 24.43 12.32
C ALA A 130 24.70 24.34 13.40
N ALA A 131 24.31 24.09 14.65
CA ALA A 131 25.24 23.89 15.77
C ALA A 131 26.09 22.61 15.58
N ALA A 132 25.50 21.52 15.07
CA ALA A 132 26.23 20.30 14.75
C ALA A 132 27.28 20.52 13.64
N ILE A 133 26.91 21.21 12.55
CA ILE A 133 27.84 21.53 11.44
C ILE A 133 29.01 22.40 11.93
N LEU A 134 28.73 23.39 12.78
CA LEU A 134 29.76 24.22 13.39
C LEU A 134 30.68 23.40 14.29
N ALA A 135 30.14 22.51 15.12
CA ALA A 135 30.91 21.65 16.01
C ALA A 135 31.85 20.69 15.24
N ASP A 136 31.41 20.14 14.12
CA ASP A 136 32.23 19.32 13.24
C ASP A 136 33.36 20.13 12.59
N SER A 137 33.06 21.35 12.12
CA SER A 137 34.06 22.25 11.53
C SER A 137 35.16 22.64 12.52
N PHE A 138 34.80 22.89 13.79
CA PHE A 138 35.77 23.17 14.86
C PHE A 138 36.58 21.95 15.31
N SER A 139 36.05 20.74 15.09
CA SER A 139 36.76 19.50 15.40
C SER A 139 37.81 19.20 14.33
N ASP A 140 37.50 19.47 13.06
CA ASP A 140 38.43 19.36 11.95
C ASP A 140 39.62 20.33 12.07
N GLU A 141 39.36 21.61 12.39
CA GLU A 141 40.44 22.59 12.59
C GLU A 141 41.40 22.23 13.73
N ARG A 142 40.89 21.64 14.83
CA ARG A 142 41.73 21.15 15.94
C ARG A 142 42.58 19.95 15.52
N SER A 143 42.07 19.11 14.63
CA SER A 143 42.79 17.96 14.08
C SER A 143 43.95 18.41 13.16
N LEU A 144 43.72 19.43 12.33
CA LEU A 144 44.75 20.06 11.48
C LEU A 144 45.85 20.75 12.29
N LYS A 145 45.52 21.48 13.36
CA LYS A 145 46.53 22.13 14.23
C LYS A 145 47.37 21.12 15.01
N ARG A 146 46.80 19.97 15.42
CA ARG A 146 47.56 18.88 16.07
C ARG A 146 48.58 18.21 15.14
N ARG A 147 48.26 18.06 13.86
CA ARG A 147 49.21 17.53 12.85
C ARG A 147 50.36 18.49 12.57
N SER A 148 50.09 19.80 12.51
CA SER A 148 51.13 20.82 12.28
C SER A 148 52.13 20.93 13.44
N ASN A 149 51.67 20.79 14.68
CA ASN A 149 52.54 20.93 15.87
C ASN A 149 53.45 19.72 16.14
N ASN A 150 53.20 18.58 15.50
CA ASN A 150 53.99 17.35 15.66
C ASN A 150 55.15 17.23 14.65
N GLY A 151 55.25 18.15 13.69
CA GLY A 151 56.31 18.17 12.66
C GLY A 151 57.58 18.90 13.05
N ASN A 152 57.67 19.48 14.26
CA ASN A 152 58.78 20.36 14.64
C ASN A 152 59.59 19.88 15.87
N ARG A 153 59.59 18.57 16.15
CA ARG A 153 60.44 17.96 17.19
C ARG A 153 61.15 16.71 16.69
N THR A 154 62.20 16.86 15.90
CA THR A 154 63.33 15.90 15.84
C THR A 154 64.56 16.57 15.21
N SER A 155 65.48 17.06 16.05
CA SER A 155 66.94 17.12 15.82
C SER A 155 67.57 17.34 17.21
N PRO A 156 68.56 16.53 17.59
CA PRO A 156 69.95 16.83 17.23
C PRO A 156 70.63 15.71 16.44
#